data_AF-A0A8H7R1T6-F1
#
_entry.id   AF-A0A8H7R1T6-F1
#
_cell.length_a   1.000
_cell.length_b   1.000
_cell.length_c   1.000
_cell.angle_alpha   90.00
_cell.angle_beta   90.00
_cell.angle_gamma   90.00
#
_symmetry.space_group_name_H-M   'P 1'
#
loop_
_entity.id
_entity.type
_entity.pdbx_description
1 polymer ?
#
loop_
_entity_poly.entity_id
_entity_poly.type
_entity_poly.pdbx_seq_one_letter_code
_entity_poly.pdbx_strand_id
1 'polypeptide(L)'
;MSTSYMIFSPSQETNTSLTPPIDTTSHRRKSSVTFDLPPTENNIEEELLSPCTVVSPTIDITAQIVPDSMLVALFDRPSEMKGLVRHNKAFFTSLQQHLDSKWPRFENTLYCDRSKISDKEWMKRISKALHAVPSLLEKFKELVGYLGPEEKEEKEDYFSNVDISLIRNYPDRLSKEAYPQFFINCKESIQGDKEFDDFVKTLLNSNKDEVSDKVWEAKVYQVFNQHPNLLEQLQEIVAYEMEV
;
A
#
# COMPACT_ATOMS: atom_id res chain seq x y z
N MET A 1 48.45 -14.74 -29.03
CA MET A 1 47.16 -15.34 -29.41
C MET A 1 46.24 -14.19 -29.79
N SER A 2 45.76 -14.22 -31.03
CA SER A 2 45.13 -13.10 -31.72
C SER A 2 43.74 -12.76 -31.20
N THR A 3 43.48 -11.46 -31.28
CA THR A 3 42.23 -10.69 -31.18
C THR A 3 41.00 -11.31 -31.85
N SER A 4 39.83 -11.13 -31.22
CA SER A 4 38.58 -10.96 -31.95
C SER A 4 37.59 -10.10 -31.15
N TYR A 5 37.48 -8.82 -31.52
CA TYR A 5 36.41 -7.92 -31.09
C TYR A 5 35.27 -8.04 -32.10
N MET A 6 34.06 -8.34 -31.63
CA MET A 6 32.83 -8.22 -32.42
C MET A 6 32.20 -6.86 -32.11
N ILE A 7 32.18 -5.99 -33.13
CA ILE A 7 31.47 -4.71 -33.15
C ILE A 7 30.12 -4.99 -33.81
N PHE A 8 29.02 -4.73 -33.10
CA PHE A 8 27.67 -4.67 -33.69
C PHE A 8 27.22 -3.21 -33.66
N SER A 9 26.92 -2.68 -34.84
CA SER A 9 26.32 -1.36 -35.08
C SER A 9 24.90 -1.52 -35.64
N PRO A 10 24.06 -0.46 -35.55
CA PRO A 10 22.62 -0.57 -35.44
C PRO A 10 21.90 -0.49 -36.80
N SER A 11 20.74 -1.15 -36.89
CA SER A 11 19.79 -0.93 -37.99
C SER A 11 18.77 0.12 -37.60
N GLN A 12 18.68 1.17 -38.42
CA GLN A 12 17.62 2.17 -38.42
C GLN A 12 16.47 1.77 -39.36
N GLU A 13 15.34 2.47 -39.16
CA GLU A 13 14.19 2.68 -40.06
C GLU A 13 13.20 1.51 -40.14
N THR A 14 11.89 1.69 -39.94
CA THR A 14 11.02 2.60 -40.70
C THR A 14 9.82 3.14 -39.93
N ASN A 15 9.52 4.41 -40.20
CA ASN A 15 8.26 5.11 -39.98
C ASN A 15 7.05 4.37 -40.57
N THR A 16 5.97 4.23 -39.79
CA THR A 16 4.60 4.25 -40.33
C THR A 16 3.65 4.91 -39.33
N SER A 17 3.39 6.19 -39.55
CA SER A 17 2.30 6.95 -38.94
C SER A 17 0.99 6.59 -39.65
N LEU A 18 0.03 6.01 -38.94
CA LEU A 18 -1.35 5.85 -39.40
C LEU A 18 -2.29 6.39 -38.33
N THR A 19 -2.80 7.59 -38.59
CA THR A 19 -3.97 8.19 -37.96
C THR A 19 -5.23 7.36 -38.24
N PRO A 20 -6.08 7.08 -37.24
CA PRO A 20 -7.43 6.58 -37.49
C PRO A 20 -8.41 7.73 -37.77
N PRO A 21 -9.47 7.48 -38.56
CA PRO A 21 -10.46 8.48 -38.94
C PRO A 21 -11.47 8.74 -37.82
N ILE A 22 -11.95 9.98 -37.81
CA ILE A 22 -13.11 10.47 -37.04
C ILE A 22 -14.37 9.89 -37.68
N ASP A 23 -15.07 9.03 -36.95
CA ASP A 23 -16.44 8.62 -37.29
C ASP A 23 -17.42 9.17 -36.25
N THR A 24 -18.06 10.27 -36.64
CA THR A 24 -19.31 10.77 -36.09
C THR A 24 -20.45 9.85 -36.51
N THR A 25 -20.94 8.99 -35.61
CA THR A 25 -22.32 8.48 -35.72
C THR A 25 -23.01 8.30 -34.36
N SER A 26 -24.18 8.94 -34.30
CA SER A 26 -25.28 8.79 -33.36
C SER A 26 -25.58 7.35 -32.93
N HIS A 27 -25.53 7.08 -31.62
CA HIS A 27 -26.23 5.92 -31.05
C HIS A 27 -27.16 6.33 -29.91
N ARG A 28 -28.45 6.19 -30.25
CA ARG A 28 -29.61 6.20 -29.36
C ARG A 28 -29.37 5.37 -28.10
N ARG A 29 -29.70 5.97 -26.95
CA ARG A 29 -30.14 5.22 -25.77
C ARG A 29 -31.39 4.41 -26.13
N LYS A 30 -31.37 3.10 -25.84
CA LYS A 30 -32.47 2.24 -25.34
C LYS A 30 -32.23 0.77 -25.69
N SER A 31 -31.95 -0.05 -24.69
CA SER A 31 -32.38 -1.46 -24.66
C SER A 31 -32.51 -1.89 -23.19
N SER A 32 -33.74 -1.78 -22.69
CA SER A 32 -34.19 -2.50 -21.50
C SER A 32 -34.16 -3.98 -21.84
N VAL A 33 -33.41 -4.78 -21.07
CA VAL A 33 -33.39 -6.23 -21.18
C VAL A 33 -34.57 -6.75 -20.39
N THR A 34 -35.63 -7.15 -21.10
CA THR A 34 -36.76 -7.87 -20.52
C THR A 34 -36.51 -9.36 -20.75
N PHE A 35 -36.43 -10.13 -19.68
CA PHE A 35 -36.40 -11.59 -19.76
C PHE A 35 -37.82 -12.08 -20.02
N ASP A 36 -38.08 -12.59 -21.23
CA ASP A 36 -39.28 -13.38 -21.52
C ASP A 36 -39.15 -14.73 -20.81
N LEU A 37 -39.88 -14.87 -19.70
CA LEU A 37 -40.13 -16.17 -19.09
C LEU A 37 -41.27 -16.86 -19.87
N PRO A 38 -41.13 -18.15 -20.20
CA PRO A 38 -42.19 -18.90 -20.88
C PRO A 38 -43.46 -18.93 -20.01
N PRO A 39 -44.65 -18.98 -20.64
CA PRO A 39 -45.91 -19.05 -19.93
C PRO A 39 -45.94 -20.29 -19.04
N THR A 40 -46.16 -20.05 -17.75
CA THR A 40 -46.39 -21.08 -16.75
C THR A 40 -47.61 -21.89 -17.14
N GLU A 41 -47.39 -23.12 -17.62
CA GLU A 41 -48.45 -24.11 -17.72
C GLU A 41 -48.87 -24.50 -16.29
N ASN A 42 -49.96 -23.89 -15.84
CA ASN A 42 -50.71 -24.28 -14.66
C ASN A 42 -51.24 -25.71 -14.86
N ASN A 43 -50.53 -26.74 -14.37
CA ASN A 43 -51.19 -28.04 -14.09
C ASN A 43 -50.40 -29.09 -13.27
N ILE A 44 -49.45 -28.72 -12.40
CA ILE A 44 -48.86 -29.68 -11.45
C ILE A 44 -48.55 -28.99 -10.11
N GLU A 45 -49.57 -28.39 -9.49
CA GLU A 45 -49.48 -27.85 -8.12
C GLU A 45 -50.49 -28.56 -7.23
N GLU A 46 -50.26 -29.83 -6.88
CA GLU A 46 -50.93 -30.41 -5.70
C GLU A 46 -50.23 -31.62 -5.05
N GLU A 47 -49.15 -32.17 -5.63
CA GLU A 47 -48.51 -33.39 -5.10
C GLU A 47 -47.03 -33.23 -4.65
N LEU A 48 -46.48 -32.01 -4.65
CA LEU A 48 -45.11 -31.74 -4.17
C LEU A 48 -45.03 -31.01 -2.83
N LEU A 49 -46.18 -30.75 -2.20
CA LEU A 49 -46.26 -30.25 -0.82
C LEU A 49 -46.42 -31.40 0.20
N SER A 50 -45.84 -32.56 -0.09
CA SER A 50 -45.56 -33.52 1.00
C SER A 50 -44.60 -32.82 1.97
N PRO A 51 -44.97 -32.64 3.25
CA PRO A 51 -44.07 -32.06 4.23
C PRO A 51 -42.87 -33.00 4.35
N CYS A 52 -41.75 -32.61 3.74
CA CYS A 52 -40.47 -33.26 3.95
C CYS A 52 -40.15 -33.14 5.45
N THR A 53 -40.56 -34.13 6.22
CA THR A 53 -40.12 -34.42 7.60
C THR A 53 -38.70 -34.96 7.60
N VAL A 54 -37.87 -34.49 6.66
CA VAL A 54 -36.43 -34.69 6.72
C VAL A 54 -35.99 -33.74 7.82
N VAL A 55 -35.76 -34.32 9.00
CA VAL A 55 -35.11 -33.66 10.12
C VAL A 55 -33.71 -33.30 9.65
N SER A 56 -33.59 -32.19 8.92
CA SER A 56 -32.31 -31.63 8.52
C SER A 56 -31.54 -31.43 9.82
N PRO A 57 -30.33 -32.00 9.96
CA PRO A 57 -29.53 -31.76 11.14
C PRO A 57 -29.34 -30.26 11.26
N THR A 58 -29.99 -29.66 12.25
CA THR A 58 -29.74 -28.27 12.64
C THR A 58 -28.30 -28.24 13.12
N ILE A 59 -27.41 -27.76 12.26
CA ILE A 59 -26.03 -27.46 12.62
C ILE A 59 -26.14 -26.24 13.52
N ASP A 60 -25.97 -26.45 14.82
CA ASP A 60 -25.87 -25.35 15.78
C ASP A 60 -24.54 -24.64 15.52
N ILE A 61 -24.60 -23.51 14.81
CA ILE A 61 -23.43 -22.67 14.57
C ILE A 61 -23.24 -21.80 15.81
N THR A 62 -22.59 -22.37 16.83
CA THR A 62 -22.09 -21.58 17.94
C THR A 62 -20.95 -20.69 17.45
N ALA A 63 -21.28 -19.46 17.08
CA ALA A 63 -20.29 -18.44 16.77
C ALA A 63 -19.50 -18.13 18.06
N GLN A 64 -18.22 -18.53 18.09
CA GLN A 64 -17.33 -18.11 19.16
C GLN A 64 -16.92 -16.66 18.91
N ILE A 65 -17.04 -15.82 19.94
CA ILE A 65 -16.57 -14.43 19.88
C ILE A 65 -15.05 -14.47 19.71
N VAL A 66 -14.57 -14.00 18.55
CA VAL A 66 -13.14 -13.87 18.28
C VAL A 66 -12.65 -12.59 18.95
N PRO A 67 -11.61 -12.63 19.79
CA PRO A 67 -11.04 -11.42 20.39
C PRO A 67 -10.47 -10.49 19.31
N ASP A 68 -10.70 -9.18 19.42
CA ASP A 68 -10.12 -8.17 18.50
C ASP A 68 -8.58 -8.15 18.48
N SER A 69 -7.94 -8.79 19.47
CA SER A 69 -6.49 -8.97 19.54
C SER A 69 -5.95 -10.13 18.68
N MET A 70 -6.82 -10.93 18.07
CA MET A 70 -6.44 -12.09 17.24
C MET A 70 -6.05 -11.61 15.84
N LEU A 71 -4.75 -11.57 15.57
CA LEU A 71 -4.22 -11.12 14.27
C LEU A 71 -3.84 -12.28 13.34
N VAL A 72 -3.91 -13.51 13.84
CA VAL A 72 -3.52 -14.73 13.12
C VAL A 72 -4.67 -15.73 13.24
N ALA A 73 -5.00 -16.43 12.15
CA ALA A 73 -6.13 -17.37 12.08
C ALA A 73 -5.95 -18.66 12.92
N LEU A 74 -4.85 -18.80 13.65
CA LEU A 74 -4.51 -20.00 14.42
C LEU A 74 -5.01 -19.89 15.86
N PHE A 75 -5.94 -20.72 16.28
CA PHE A 75 -6.48 -20.70 17.65
C PHE A 75 -5.56 -21.42 18.64
N ASP A 76 -5.24 -22.70 18.36
CA ASP A 76 -4.22 -23.49 19.06
C ASP A 76 -2.91 -23.45 18.26
N ARG A 77 -2.20 -22.31 18.38
CA ARG A 77 -1.01 -22.01 17.58
C ARG A 77 0.00 -23.17 17.51
N PRO A 78 0.45 -23.80 18.60
CA PRO A 78 1.41 -24.91 18.51
C PRO A 78 0.91 -26.13 17.73
N SER A 79 -0.35 -26.55 17.94
CA SER A 79 -0.91 -27.74 17.29
C SER A 79 -1.21 -27.48 15.82
N GLU A 80 -1.84 -26.35 15.51
CA GLU A 80 -2.18 -25.97 14.14
C GLU A 80 -0.92 -25.69 13.31
N MET A 81 0.10 -25.08 13.89
CA MET A 81 1.38 -24.85 13.23
C MET A 81 2.09 -26.17 12.87
N LYS A 82 2.02 -27.18 13.75
CA LYS A 82 2.52 -28.55 13.40
C LYS A 82 1.75 -29.12 12.21
N GLY A 83 0.44 -28.87 12.15
CA GLY A 83 -0.39 -29.18 11.00
C GLY A 83 0.10 -28.47 9.74
N LEU A 84 0.28 -27.15 9.79
CA LEU A 84 0.76 -26.34 8.66
C LEU A 84 2.12 -26.81 8.15
N VAL A 85 3.07 -27.10 9.05
CA VAL A 85 4.40 -27.61 8.69
C VAL A 85 4.31 -28.97 8.01
N ARG A 86 3.42 -29.86 8.48
CA ARG A 86 3.22 -31.18 7.89
C ARG A 86 2.65 -31.11 6.46
N HIS A 87 1.76 -30.15 6.17
CA HIS A 87 1.15 -30.00 4.85
C HIS A 87 2.04 -29.20 3.89
N ASN A 88 2.80 -28.23 4.39
CA ASN A 88 3.62 -27.32 3.59
C ASN A 88 5.12 -27.63 3.69
N LYS A 89 5.50 -28.92 3.67
CA LYS A 89 6.89 -29.36 3.93
C LYS A 89 7.93 -28.65 3.08
N ALA A 90 7.69 -28.53 1.78
CA ALA A 90 8.63 -27.91 0.85
C ALA A 90 8.95 -26.45 1.24
N PHE A 91 7.94 -25.70 1.68
CA PHE A 91 8.12 -24.32 2.14
C PHE A 91 8.96 -24.27 3.42
N PHE A 92 8.63 -25.08 4.43
CA PHE A 92 9.37 -25.09 5.69
C PHE A 92 10.78 -25.69 5.57
N THR A 93 11.02 -26.62 4.65
CA THR A 93 12.37 -27.08 4.30
C THR A 93 13.20 -25.94 3.71
N SER A 94 12.64 -25.15 2.79
CA SER A 94 13.32 -23.98 2.23
C SER A 94 13.63 -22.93 3.31
N LEU A 95 12.66 -22.68 4.20
CA LEU A 95 12.81 -21.76 5.32
C LEU A 95 13.90 -22.24 6.30
N GLN A 96 13.95 -23.55 6.56
CA GLN A 96 14.99 -24.17 7.37
C GLN A 96 16.38 -24.04 6.74
N GLN A 97 16.50 -24.29 5.43
CA GLN A 97 17.75 -24.11 4.70
C GLN A 97 18.22 -22.65 4.71
N HIS A 98 17.30 -21.69 4.63
CA HIS A 98 17.64 -20.26 4.65
C HIS A 98 18.13 -19.79 6.03
N LEU A 99 17.49 -20.24 7.10
CA LEU A 99 17.84 -19.82 8.46
C LEU A 99 19.06 -20.55 9.02
N ASP A 100 19.29 -21.79 8.58
CA ASP A 100 20.41 -22.65 8.96
C ASP A 100 20.67 -22.63 10.48
N SER A 101 21.79 -22.04 10.93
CA SER A 101 22.13 -21.90 12.36
C SER A 101 21.08 -21.19 13.23
N LYS A 102 20.22 -20.35 12.66
CA LYS A 102 19.16 -19.62 13.38
C LYS A 102 17.87 -20.43 13.52
N TRP A 103 17.76 -21.59 12.87
CA TRP A 103 16.55 -22.42 12.86
C TRP A 103 16.05 -22.78 14.26
N PRO A 104 16.87 -23.26 15.22
CA PRO A 104 16.36 -23.66 16.53
C PRO A 104 15.68 -22.51 17.28
N ARG A 105 16.18 -21.28 17.12
CA ARG A 105 15.56 -20.09 17.73
C ARG A 105 14.26 -19.71 17.03
N PHE A 106 14.23 -19.85 15.71
CA PHE A 106 13.02 -19.63 14.92
C PHE A 106 11.94 -20.66 15.26
N GLU A 107 12.29 -21.93 15.33
CA GLU A 107 11.39 -23.05 15.66
C GLU A 107 10.75 -22.87 17.05
N ASN A 108 11.54 -22.46 18.05
CA ASN A 108 11.02 -22.10 19.37
C ASN A 108 10.00 -20.95 19.31
N THR A 109 10.20 -19.99 18.42
CA THR A 109 9.24 -18.89 18.22
C THR A 109 7.99 -19.40 17.49
N LEU A 110 8.18 -20.24 16.47
CA LEU A 110 7.14 -20.80 15.61
C LEU A 110 6.08 -21.58 16.41
N TYR A 111 6.52 -22.39 17.38
CA TYR A 111 5.65 -23.21 18.22
C TYR A 111 5.33 -22.59 19.59
N CYS A 112 5.63 -21.31 19.81
CA CYS A 112 5.36 -20.66 21.09
C CYS A 112 3.86 -20.42 21.30
N ASP A 113 3.34 -20.78 22.48
CA ASP A 113 1.95 -20.56 22.87
C ASP A 113 1.52 -19.09 22.74
N ARG A 114 0.27 -18.87 22.35
CA ARG A 114 -0.35 -17.53 22.29
C ARG A 114 -0.41 -16.85 23.66
N SER A 115 -0.52 -17.62 24.74
CA SER A 115 -0.48 -17.11 26.12
C SER A 115 0.88 -16.52 26.52
N LYS A 116 1.97 -16.93 25.87
CA LYS A 116 3.33 -16.45 26.15
C LYS A 116 3.73 -15.27 25.29
N ILE A 117 3.32 -15.26 24.02
CA ILE A 117 3.66 -14.21 23.06
C ILE A 117 2.41 -13.85 22.25
N SER A 118 2.03 -12.57 22.29
CA SER A 118 0.93 -12.01 21.51
C SER A 118 1.17 -12.15 20.01
N ASP A 119 0.11 -12.17 19.20
CA ASP A 119 0.23 -12.33 17.75
C ASP A 119 1.11 -11.26 17.11
N LYS A 120 1.02 -10.00 17.58
CA LYS A 120 1.85 -8.88 17.12
C LYS A 120 3.34 -9.12 17.38
N GLU A 121 3.71 -9.48 18.61
CA GLU A 121 5.12 -9.74 18.96
C GLU A 121 5.64 -11.03 18.31
N TRP A 122 4.78 -12.05 18.19
CA TRP A 122 5.11 -13.29 17.51
C TRP A 122 5.43 -13.02 16.04
N MET A 123 4.55 -12.31 15.33
CA MET A 123 4.76 -11.97 13.93
C MET A 123 6.00 -11.07 13.76
N LYS A 124 6.22 -10.08 14.64
CA LYS A 124 7.42 -9.24 14.63
C LYS A 124 8.73 -10.05 14.70
N ARG A 125 8.79 -11.08 15.55
CA ARG A 125 9.97 -11.96 15.66
C ARG A 125 10.19 -12.81 14.42
N ILE A 126 9.12 -13.34 13.85
CA ILE A 126 9.17 -14.10 12.60
C ILE A 126 9.60 -13.18 11.44
N SER A 127 9.02 -11.98 11.31
CA SER A 127 9.41 -10.96 10.32
C SER A 127 10.90 -10.62 10.43
N LYS A 128 11.40 -10.39 11.66
CA LYS A 128 12.82 -10.12 11.88
C LYS A 128 13.73 -11.29 11.48
N ALA A 129 13.29 -12.53 11.68
CA ALA A 129 14.06 -13.70 11.25
C ALA A 129 14.08 -13.84 9.72
N LEU A 130 12.99 -13.47 9.05
CA LEU A 130 12.79 -13.60 7.60
C LEU A 130 13.07 -12.31 6.81
N HIS A 131 13.56 -11.24 7.44
CA HIS A 131 13.77 -9.94 6.79
C HIS A 131 14.69 -10.00 5.55
N ALA A 132 15.61 -10.98 5.51
CA ALA A 132 16.51 -11.17 4.39
C ALA A 132 15.82 -11.73 3.13
N VAL A 133 14.62 -12.31 3.27
CA VAL A 133 13.85 -12.89 2.16
C VAL A 133 12.37 -12.53 2.30
N PRO A 134 11.97 -11.33 1.85
CA PRO A 134 10.60 -10.82 1.99
C PRO A 134 9.53 -11.74 1.40
N SER A 135 9.81 -12.41 0.28
CA SER A 135 8.87 -13.34 -0.37
C SER A 135 8.52 -14.56 0.50
N LEU A 136 9.45 -15.05 1.33
CA LEU A 136 9.17 -16.12 2.29
C LEU A 136 8.30 -15.61 3.44
N LEU A 137 8.49 -14.35 3.86
CA LEU A 137 7.68 -13.72 4.89
C LEU A 137 6.24 -13.50 4.41
N GLU A 138 6.03 -12.99 3.19
CA GLU A 138 4.69 -12.80 2.61
C GLU A 138 3.93 -14.12 2.53
N LYS A 139 4.56 -15.16 1.97
CA LYS A 139 3.98 -16.50 1.91
C LYS A 139 3.70 -17.06 3.31
N PHE A 140 4.55 -16.79 4.29
CA PHE A 140 4.29 -17.16 5.68
C PHE A 140 3.04 -16.48 6.22
N LYS A 141 2.91 -15.15 6.03
CA LYS A 141 1.76 -14.35 6.46
C LYS A 141 0.46 -14.87 5.84
N GLU A 142 0.48 -15.20 4.55
CA GLU A 142 -0.64 -15.81 3.84
C GLU A 142 -1.03 -17.16 4.47
N LEU A 143 -0.06 -18.05 4.69
CA LEU A 143 -0.30 -19.39 5.25
C LEU A 143 -0.92 -19.38 6.64
N VAL A 144 -0.55 -18.40 7.47
CA VAL A 144 -1.07 -18.29 8.85
C VAL A 144 -2.31 -17.40 8.95
N GLY A 145 -2.73 -16.78 7.84
CA GLY A 145 -3.83 -15.83 7.80
C GLY A 145 -3.57 -14.62 8.70
N TYR A 146 -2.39 -14.01 8.58
CA TYR A 146 -2.07 -12.80 9.35
C TYR A 146 -2.84 -11.60 8.80
N LEU A 147 -3.75 -11.06 9.62
CA LEU A 147 -4.58 -9.87 9.34
C LEU A 147 -4.10 -8.64 10.10
N GLY A 148 -2.90 -8.69 10.68
CA GLY A 148 -2.35 -7.50 11.33
C GLY A 148 -2.28 -6.35 10.33
N PRO A 149 -2.18 -5.09 10.82
CA PRO A 149 -1.85 -4.01 9.93
C PRO A 149 -0.65 -4.52 9.16
N GLU A 150 -0.74 -4.53 7.82
CA GLU A 150 0.47 -4.46 7.04
C GLU A 150 1.27 -3.41 7.79
N GLU A 151 2.50 -3.77 8.19
CA GLU A 151 3.48 -2.72 8.40
C GLU A 151 3.36 -2.01 7.05
N LYS A 152 2.48 -0.98 6.99
CA LYS A 152 2.62 0.18 6.16
C LYS A 152 4.09 0.34 6.39
N GLU A 153 4.88 -0.08 5.39
CA GLU A 153 6.29 0.23 5.33
C GLU A 153 6.28 1.58 6.00
N GLU A 154 6.93 1.69 7.17
CA GLU A 154 7.22 3.02 7.68
C GLU A 154 7.71 3.66 6.41
N LYS A 155 6.86 4.51 5.80
CA LYS A 155 7.21 5.19 4.58
C LYS A 155 8.26 6.00 5.25
N GLU A 156 9.50 5.51 5.22
CA GLU A 156 10.69 6.25 5.56
C GLU A 156 10.39 7.48 4.77
N ASP A 157 9.93 8.52 5.47
CA ASP A 157 9.21 9.61 4.83
C ASP A 157 10.19 10.02 3.77
N TYR A 158 9.93 9.66 2.50
CA TYR A 158 11.03 9.56 1.54
C TYR A 158 11.64 10.96 1.37
N PHE A 159 10.79 11.94 1.71
CA PHE A 159 10.99 13.35 1.69
C PHE A 159 11.37 13.97 3.05
N SER A 160 11.37 13.24 4.17
CA SER A 160 11.72 13.78 5.52
C SER A 160 13.15 14.31 5.61
N ASN A 161 14.06 13.82 4.76
CA ASN A 161 15.44 14.28 4.69
C ASN A 161 15.69 15.29 3.55
N VAL A 162 14.64 15.75 2.85
CA VAL A 162 14.78 16.71 1.76
C VAL A 162 15.05 18.09 2.33
N ASP A 163 16.18 18.66 1.91
CA ASP A 163 16.55 20.04 2.22
C ASP A 163 15.65 20.99 1.41
N ILE A 164 14.61 21.51 2.07
CA ILE A 164 13.65 22.42 1.45
C ILE A 164 14.27 23.74 1.00
N SER A 165 15.48 24.10 1.48
CA SER A 165 16.15 25.33 1.06
C SER A 165 16.61 25.30 -0.40
N LEU A 166 16.71 24.10 -0.99
CA LEU A 166 17.11 23.91 -2.40
C LEU A 166 16.18 24.65 -3.37
N ILE A 167 14.88 24.62 -3.11
CA ILE A 167 13.85 25.23 -3.99
C ILE A 167 13.96 26.75 -4.04
N ARG A 168 14.61 27.38 -3.04
CA ARG A 168 14.75 28.83 -2.95
C ARG A 168 15.57 29.43 -4.09
N ASN A 169 16.43 28.63 -4.72
CA ASN A 169 17.19 29.07 -5.90
C ASN A 169 16.34 29.03 -7.19
N TYR A 170 15.13 28.49 -7.12
CA TYR A 170 14.23 28.27 -8.26
C TYR A 170 12.78 28.65 -7.91
N PRO A 171 12.50 29.92 -7.57
CA PRO A 171 11.17 30.35 -7.12
C PRO A 171 10.07 30.10 -8.17
N ASP A 172 10.41 30.12 -9.45
CA ASP A 172 9.48 29.84 -10.55
C ASP A 172 8.97 28.38 -10.56
N ARG A 173 9.75 27.44 -9.99
CA ARG A 173 9.35 26.03 -9.86
C ARG A 173 8.26 25.85 -8.81
N LEU A 174 8.30 26.62 -7.72
CA LEU A 174 7.28 26.59 -6.67
C LEU A 174 6.26 27.72 -6.87
N SER A 175 5.54 27.73 -7.99
CA SER A 175 4.55 28.77 -8.31
C SER A 175 3.10 28.35 -8.02
N LYS A 176 2.20 29.34 -7.87
CA LYS A 176 0.77 29.11 -7.64
C LYS A 176 0.11 28.42 -8.84
N GLU A 177 0.68 28.62 -10.02
CA GLU A 177 0.25 28.04 -11.28
C GLU A 177 0.68 26.57 -11.39
N ALA A 178 1.90 26.23 -10.97
CA ALA A 178 2.42 24.87 -10.99
C ALA A 178 1.80 23.98 -9.90
N TYR A 179 1.62 24.52 -8.69
CA TYR A 179 1.16 23.77 -7.52
C TYR A 179 -0.10 24.39 -6.86
N PRO A 180 -1.21 24.59 -7.61
CA PRO A 180 -2.37 25.33 -7.09
C PRO A 180 -2.97 24.67 -5.85
N GLN A 181 -3.03 23.33 -5.81
CA GLN A 181 -3.61 22.60 -4.68
C GLN A 181 -2.81 22.79 -3.38
N PHE A 182 -1.48 22.84 -3.46
CA PHE A 182 -0.62 23.10 -2.30
C PHE A 182 -0.93 24.46 -1.67
N PHE A 183 -1.02 25.51 -2.51
CA PHE A 183 -1.35 26.86 -2.02
C PHE A 183 -2.79 26.98 -1.51
N ILE A 184 -3.75 26.25 -2.09
CA ILE A 184 -5.12 26.16 -1.58
C ILE A 184 -5.11 25.53 -0.18
N ASN A 185 -4.45 24.37 -0.02
CA ASN A 185 -4.35 23.69 1.27
C ASN A 185 -3.67 24.57 2.34
N CYS A 186 -2.61 25.29 1.95
CA CYS A 186 -1.95 26.25 2.82
C CYS A 186 -2.89 27.38 3.24
N LYS A 187 -3.68 27.93 2.31
CA LYS A 187 -4.64 29.00 2.60
C LYS A 187 -5.76 28.53 3.53
N GLU A 188 -6.24 27.31 3.38
CA GLU A 188 -7.28 26.74 4.24
C GLU A 188 -6.77 26.42 5.65
N SER A 189 -5.48 26.08 5.78
CA SER A 189 -4.89 25.70 7.06
C SER A 189 -4.34 26.88 7.86
N ILE A 190 -3.68 27.83 7.18
CA ILE A 190 -3.10 29.03 7.82
C ILE A 190 -4.23 30.02 8.10
N GLN A 191 -4.48 30.28 9.38
CA GLN A 191 -5.57 31.17 9.79
C GLN A 191 -5.23 32.63 9.48
N GLY A 192 -5.94 33.21 8.51
CA GLY A 192 -5.91 34.63 8.20
C GLY A 192 -5.18 34.94 6.88
N ASP A 193 -5.81 35.79 6.05
CA ASP A 193 -5.27 36.16 4.74
C ASP A 193 -3.91 36.86 4.86
N LYS A 194 -3.69 37.62 5.94
CA LYS A 194 -2.43 38.34 6.17
C LYS A 194 -1.28 37.37 6.48
N GLU A 195 -1.53 36.40 7.36
CA GLU A 195 -0.59 35.36 7.76
C GLU A 195 -0.22 34.50 6.56
N PHE A 196 -1.20 34.14 5.73
CA PHE A 196 -0.98 33.43 4.48
C PHE A 196 -0.14 34.26 3.49
N ASP A 197 -0.45 35.55 3.30
CA ASP A 197 0.31 36.42 2.39
C ASP A 197 1.76 36.61 2.86
N ASP A 198 1.98 36.77 4.17
CA ASP A 198 3.33 36.89 4.75
C ASP A 198 4.11 35.57 4.66
N PHE A 199 3.43 34.42 4.77
CA PHE A 199 4.00 33.11 4.49
C PHE A 199 4.41 32.96 3.02
N VAL A 200 3.53 33.28 2.06
CA VAL A 200 3.82 33.20 0.62
C VAL A 200 4.98 34.13 0.26
N LYS A 201 5.04 35.34 0.82
CA LYS A 201 6.20 36.23 0.66
C LYS A 201 7.48 35.61 1.22
N THR A 202 7.41 34.98 2.38
CA THR A 202 8.57 34.29 2.97
C THR A 202 9.02 33.13 2.08
N LEU A 203 8.08 32.33 1.56
CA LEU A 203 8.35 31.16 0.73
C LEU A 203 8.96 31.54 -0.64
N LEU A 204 8.38 32.54 -1.31
CA LEU A 204 8.71 32.86 -2.72
C LEU A 204 9.64 34.07 -2.90
N ASN A 205 9.61 35.04 -1.99
CA ASN A 205 10.24 36.35 -2.18
C ASN A 205 11.37 36.65 -1.19
N SER A 206 11.79 35.69 -0.37
CA SER A 206 12.92 35.89 0.54
C SER A 206 14.23 35.92 -0.25
N ASN A 207 14.70 37.12 -0.61
CA ASN A 207 15.99 37.31 -1.27
C ASN A 207 17.10 36.59 -0.46
N LYS A 208 17.92 35.78 -1.15
CA LYS A 208 18.98 34.97 -0.50
C LYS A 208 19.98 35.83 0.25
N ASP A 209 20.16 37.07 -0.20
CA ASP A 209 21.08 38.04 0.39
C ASP A 209 20.58 38.61 1.73
N GLU A 210 19.27 38.56 2.01
CA GLU A 210 18.67 39.14 3.23
C GLU A 210 18.54 38.13 4.37
N VAL A 211 18.30 36.85 4.04
CA VAL A 211 18.01 35.81 5.03
C VAL A 211 18.82 34.56 4.69
N SER A 212 19.59 34.03 5.64
CA SER A 212 20.31 32.77 5.45
C SER A 212 19.37 31.59 5.34
N ASP A 213 19.79 30.53 4.62
CA ASP A 213 18.95 29.36 4.37
C ASP A 213 18.43 28.72 5.67
N LYS A 214 19.28 28.62 6.71
CA LYS A 214 18.89 28.13 8.04
C LYS A 214 17.78 28.95 8.70
N VAL A 215 17.80 30.28 8.54
CA VAL A 215 16.79 31.16 9.14
C VAL A 215 15.49 31.11 8.34
N TRP A 216 15.58 31.03 7.01
CA TRP A 216 14.44 30.84 6.13
C TRP A 216 13.74 29.51 6.42
N GLU A 217 14.51 28.44 6.46
CA GLU A 217 14.04 27.07 6.72
C GLU A 217 13.37 26.99 8.10
N ALA A 218 13.98 27.54 9.15
CA ALA A 218 13.37 27.61 10.48
C ALA A 218 12.04 28.35 10.49
N LYS A 219 11.88 29.43 9.71
CA LYS A 219 10.60 30.15 9.57
C LYS A 219 9.55 29.29 8.87
N VAL A 220 9.92 28.59 7.81
CA VAL A 220 9.01 27.69 7.08
C VAL A 220 8.56 26.54 7.99
N TYR A 221 9.48 25.89 8.69
CA TYR A 221 9.16 24.85 9.68
C TYR A 221 8.28 25.39 10.81
N GLN A 222 8.52 26.61 11.29
CA GLN A 222 7.70 27.21 12.34
C GLN A 222 6.23 27.36 11.90
N VAL A 223 5.96 27.73 10.64
CA VAL A 223 4.61 27.82 10.09
C VAL A 223 3.99 26.43 9.97
N PHE A 224 4.74 25.44 9.47
CA PHE A 224 4.22 24.08 9.28
C PHE A 224 4.24 23.19 10.52
N ASN A 225 4.80 23.63 11.65
CA ASN A 225 4.82 22.85 12.89
C ASN A 225 3.40 22.48 13.38
N GLN A 226 2.38 23.23 12.98
CA GLN A 226 0.97 22.93 13.28
C GLN A 226 0.29 22.06 12.21
N HIS A 227 0.93 21.89 11.05
CA HIS A 227 0.37 21.27 9.85
C HIS A 227 1.43 20.37 9.16
N PRO A 228 1.83 19.25 9.79
CA PRO A 228 2.91 18.38 9.27
C PRO A 228 2.61 17.85 7.86
N ASN A 229 1.34 17.62 7.53
CA ASN A 229 0.92 17.20 6.19
C ASN A 229 1.26 18.21 5.09
N LEU A 230 1.31 19.52 5.39
CA LEU A 230 1.69 20.54 4.42
C LEU A 230 3.22 20.59 4.23
N LEU A 231 3.97 20.33 5.30
CA LEU A 231 5.41 20.20 5.22
C LEU A 231 5.80 19.00 4.36
N GLU A 232 5.16 17.84 4.56
CA GLU A 232 5.36 16.65 3.72
C GLU A 232 5.08 16.95 2.24
N GLN A 233 3.97 17.64 1.94
CA GLN A 233 3.65 18.07 0.57
C GLN A 233 4.73 19.00 0.00
N LEU A 234 5.25 19.95 0.79
CA LEU A 234 6.34 20.80 0.34
C LEU A 234 7.61 19.98 0.07
N GLN A 235 7.98 19.07 0.96
CA GLN A 235 9.17 18.23 0.79
C GLN A 235 9.05 17.32 -0.45
N GLU A 236 7.87 16.77 -0.73
CA GLU A 236 7.57 16.02 -1.94
C GLU A 236 7.74 16.88 -3.20
N ILE A 237 7.19 18.10 -3.20
CA ILE A 237 7.36 19.05 -4.32
C ILE A 237 8.84 19.37 -4.53
N VAL A 238 9.59 19.63 -3.45
CA VAL A 238 11.02 19.94 -3.56
C VAL A 238 11.80 18.74 -4.10
N ALA A 239 11.53 17.52 -3.63
CA ALA A 239 12.20 16.33 -4.15
C ALA A 239 11.92 16.13 -5.64
N TYR A 240 10.66 16.29 -6.04
CA TYR A 240 10.24 16.17 -7.43
C TYR A 240 10.91 17.23 -8.33
N GLU A 241 10.90 18.49 -7.92
CA GLU A 241 11.47 19.60 -8.69
C GLU A 241 13.00 19.60 -8.71
N MET A 242 13.64 19.05 -7.68
CA MET A 242 15.10 19.02 -7.55
C MET A 242 15.72 17.69 -8.01
N GLU A 243 14.91 16.70 -8.41
CA GLU A 243 15.33 15.34 -8.79
C GLU A 243 16.18 14.66 -7.69
N VAL A 244 15.80 14.86 -6.42
CA VAL A 244 16.50 14.32 -5.23
C VAL A 244 15.87 13.03 -4.74
#